data_AF-A0A9P6XMN2-F1
#
_entry.id   AF-A0A9P6XMN2-F1
#
_cell.length_a   1.000
_cell.length_b   1.000
_cell.length_c   1.000
_cell.angle_alpha   90.00
_cell.angle_beta   90.00
_cell.angle_gamma   90.00
#
_symmetry.space_group_name_H-M   'P 1'
#
loop_
_entity.id
_entity.type
_entity.pdbx_description
1 polymer ?
#
loop_
_entity_poly.entity_id
_entity_poly.type
_entity_poly.pdbx_seq_one_letter_code
_entity_poly.pdbx_strand_id
1 'polypeptide(L)' 'MSSIVDYFITNLPCLNRPQLQVYTDLSLGSDHKLMSLSFEYSVPVDQSIQSTPSASARRLWNLSRLQEPDVGD' A
#
# COMPACT_ATOMS: atom_id res chain seq x y z
N MET A 1 9.93 -5.13 19.90
CA MET A 1 9.48 -4.00 19.06
C MET A 1 8.68 -4.58 17.90
N SER A 2 7.48 -4.06 17.63
CA SER A 2 6.71 -4.44 16.44
C SER A 2 6.85 -3.35 15.39
N SER A 3 7.32 -3.70 14.20
CA SER A 3 7.44 -2.79 13.06
C SER A 3 6.28 -3.01 12.08
N ILE A 4 5.82 -1.95 11.42
CA ILE A 4 4.87 -2.05 10.31
C ILE A 4 5.68 -2.12 9.03
N VAL A 5 5.64 -3.26 8.35
CA VAL A 5 6.42 -3.51 7.13
C VAL A 5 5.55 -4.01 5.96
N ASP A 6 4.29 -4.36 6.24
CA ASP A 6 3.32 -4.82 5.25
C ASP A 6 2.31 -3.70 4.90
N TYR A 7 2.04 -3.50 3.61
CA TYR A 7 1.22 -2.39 3.11
C TYR A 7 0.31 -2.79 1.94
N PHE A 8 -0.91 -2.23 1.92
CA PHE A 8 -1.75 -2.18 0.72
C PHE A 8 -1.66 -0.78 0.11
N ILE A 9 -1.26 -0.67 -1.16
CA ILE A 9 -1.10 0.61 -1.86
C ILE A 9 -1.92 0.56 -3.14
N THR A 10 -2.64 1.65 -3.42
CA THR A 10 -3.52 1.77 -4.59
C THR A 10 -3.55 3.20 -5.08
N ASN A 11 -3.71 3.35 -6.40
CA ASN A 11 -3.94 4.63 -7.07
C ASN A 11 -5.41 4.81 -7.48
N LEU A 12 -6.30 3.89 -7.07
CA LEU A 12 -7.71 3.95 -7.43
C LEU A 12 -8.39 5.11 -6.69
N PRO A 13 -9.00 6.07 -7.41
CA PRO A 13 -9.63 7.24 -6.79
C PRO A 13 -10.98 6.91 -6.12
N CYS A 14 -11.53 5.71 -6.35
CA CYS A 14 -12.90 5.34 -5.98
C CYS A 14 -12.97 4.14 -5.03
N LEU A 15 -12.16 4.17 -3.96
CA LEU A 15 -12.31 3.26 -2.84
C LEU A 15 -13.16 3.91 -1.76
N ASN A 16 -14.36 3.38 -1.58
CA ASN A 16 -15.27 3.83 -0.54
C ASN A 16 -15.17 2.92 0.68
N ARG A 17 -15.37 3.51 1.86
CA ARG A 17 -15.44 2.80 3.15
C ARG A 17 -14.32 1.76 3.36
N PRO A 18 -13.02 2.14 3.19
CA PRO A 18 -11.94 1.20 3.44
C PRO A 18 -11.92 0.80 4.91
N GLN A 19 -11.87 -0.51 5.16
CA GLN A 19 -11.77 -1.11 6.48
C GLN A 19 -10.61 -2.09 6.49
N LEU A 20 -9.63 -1.80 7.35
CA LEU A 20 -8.47 -2.65 7.60
C LEU A 20 -8.67 -3.42 8.90
N GLN A 21 -8.51 -4.73 8.84
CA GLN A 21 -8.49 -5.61 10.00
C GLN A 21 -7.12 -6.27 10.12
N VAL A 22 -6.53 -6.18 11.32
CA VAL A 22 -5.27 -6.85 11.66
C VAL A 22 -5.60 -7.96 12.64
N TYR A 23 -5.33 -9.19 12.25
CA TYR A 23 -5.54 -10.36 13.08
C TYR A 23 -4.34 -10.55 14.00
N THR A 24 -4.61 -10.61 15.29
CA THR A 24 -3.57 -10.80 16.32
C THR A 24 -3.29 -12.27 16.61
N ASP A 25 -4.12 -13.16 16.09
CA ASP A 25 -3.91 -14.60 16.18
C ASP A 25 -2.76 -15.00 15.24
N LEU A 26 -1.73 -15.62 15.82
CA LEU A 26 -0.53 -16.12 15.14
C LEU A 26 -0.59 -17.65 14.93
N SER A 27 -1.76 -18.26 15.12
CA SER A 27 -1.98 -19.71 14.95
C SER A 27 -1.61 -20.27 13.57
N LEU A 28 -1.42 -19.39 12.57
CA LEU A 28 -0.95 -19.73 11.23
C LEU A 28 0.56 -19.98 11.13
N GLY A 29 1.33 -19.74 12.20
CA GLY A 29 2.77 -19.99 12.24
C GLY A 29 3.64 -19.01 11.45
N SER A 30 3.07 -17.89 11.01
CA SER A 30 3.83 -16.75 10.47
C SER A 30 4.27 -15.82 11.60
N ASP A 31 5.45 -15.23 11.45
CA ASP A 31 5.99 -14.16 12.30
C ASP A 31 5.37 -12.78 11.99
N HIS A 32 4.66 -12.65 10.88
CA HIS A 32 3.88 -11.46 10.51
C HIS A 32 2.41 -11.63 10.88
N LYS A 33 1.74 -10.52 11.21
CA LYS A 33 0.29 -10.52 11.49
C LYS A 33 -0.48 -10.54 10.18
N LEU A 34 -1.50 -11.40 10.10
CA LEU A 34 -2.42 -11.40 8.96
C LEU A 34 -3.19 -10.07 8.91
N MET A 35 -3.28 -9.48 7.73
CA MET A 35 -4.01 -8.23 7.47
C MET A 35 -5.04 -8.46 6.36
N SER A 36 -6.24 -7.89 6.54
CA SER A 36 -7.31 -7.91 5.53
C SER A 36 -7.84 -6.50 5.31
N LEU A 37 -7.84 -6.06 4.05
CA LEU A 37 -8.42 -4.79 3.61
C LEU A 37 -9.71 -5.10 2.85
N SER A 38 -10.80 -4.49 3.28
CA SER A 38 -12.10 -4.51 2.60
C SER A 38 -12.51 -3.09 2.22
N PHE A 39 -13.21 -2.93 1.11
CA PHE A 39 -13.68 -1.64 0.62
C PHE A 39 -14.85 -1.85 -0.35
N GLU A 40 -15.64 -0.80 -0.54
CA GLU A 40 -16.62 -0.74 -1.61
C GLU A 40 -15.97 -0.10 -2.84
N TYR A 41 -15.99 -0.81 -3.96
CA TYR A 41 -15.51 -0.27 -5.23
C TYR A 41 -16.67 0.41 -5.97
N SER A 42 -16.50 1.69 -6.29
CA SER A 42 -17.44 2.39 -7.17
C SER A 42 -16.79 2.62 -8.53
N VAL A 43 -17.44 2.14 -9.58
CA VAL A 43 -16.99 2.38 -10.96
C VAL A 43 -17.11 3.88 -11.22
N PRO A 44 -16.03 4.58 -11.60
CA PRO A 44 -16.11 5.99 -11.95
C PRO A 44 -17.05 6.16 -13.14
N VAL A 45 -18.20 6.83 -12.94
CA VAL A 45 -19.07 7.24 -14.05
C VAL A 45 -18.41 8.47 -14.68
N ASP A 46 -17.78 8.26 -15.82
CA ASP A 46 -17.37 9.30 -16.77
C ASP A 46 -16.34 10.34 -16.28
N GLN A 47 -15.44 9.93 -15.38
CA GLN A 47 -14.14 10.61 -15.35
C GLN A 47 -13.37 10.13 -16.58
N SER A 48 -13.41 10.93 -17.66
CA SER A 48 -12.28 10.99 -18.58
C SER A 48 -11.04 10.93 -17.71
N ILE A 49 -10.14 9.98 -17.97
CA ILE A 49 -8.86 9.88 -17.27
C ILE A 49 -8.14 11.17 -17.64
N GLN A 50 -8.45 12.26 -16.94
CA GLN A 50 -7.73 13.49 -17.05
C GLN A 50 -6.43 13.16 -16.34
N SER A 51 -5.48 12.68 -17.14
CA SER A 51 -4.07 12.60 -16.83
C SER A 51 -3.56 14.03 -16.63
N THR A 52 -4.11 14.76 -15.67
CA THR A 52 -3.46 15.94 -15.13
C THR A 52 -2.49 15.40 -14.08
N PRO A 53 -1.17 15.47 -14.32
CA PRO A 53 -0.23 15.30 -13.24
C PRO A 53 -0.46 16.50 -12.32
N SER A 54 -1.31 16.34 -11.30
CA SER A 54 -1.28 17.25 -10.16
C SER A 54 0.12 17.16 -9.59
N ALA A 55 0.94 18.15 -9.91
CA ALA A 55 2.28 18.37 -9.40
C ALA A 55 2.26 18.72 -7.90
N SER A 56 1.31 18.17 -7.14
CA SER A 56 1.37 18.14 -5.68
C SER A 56 2.36 17.06 -5.29
N ALA A 57 3.64 17.45 -5.28
CA ALA A 57 4.76 16.78 -4.63
C ALA A 57 4.60 15.26 -4.46
N ARG A 58 4.61 14.51 -5.57
CA ARG A 58 4.91 13.07 -5.50
C ARG A 58 6.28 12.98 -4.83
N ARG A 59 6.31 12.61 -3.55
CA ARG A 59 7.53 12.15 -2.90
C ARG A 59 7.95 10.92 -3.67
N LEU A 60 8.79 11.11 -4.68
CA LEU A 60 9.41 10.02 -5.41
C LEU A 60 10.26 9.27 -4.38
N TRP A 61 10.08 7.96 -4.31
CA TRP A 61 10.95 7.12 -3.49
C TRP A 61 12.39 7.36 -3.94
N ASN A 62 13.25 7.73 -3.01
CA ASN A 62 14.66 7.88 -3.31
C ASN A 62 15.28 6.48 -3.42
N LEU A 63 15.30 5.94 -4.63
CA LEU A 63 15.85 4.62 -4.96
C LEU A 63 17.36 4.67 -5.24
N SER A 64 18.08 5.70 -4.78
CA SER A 64 19.51 5.87 -5.08
C SER A 64 20.38 4.70 -4.62
N ARG A 65 19.92 3.94 -3.60
CA ARG A 65 20.66 2.82 -3.00
C ARG A 65 20.29 1.47 -3.60
N LEU A 66 19.38 1.40 -4.58
CA LEU A 66 18.96 0.14 -5.20
C LEU A 66 20.11 -0.58 -5.94
N GLN A 67 21.17 0.16 -6.28
CA GLN A 67 22.35 -0.37 -6.97
C GLN A 67 23.48 -0.73 -6.00
N GLU A 68 23.34 -0.46 -4.70
CA GLU A 68 24.34 -0.87 -3.73
C GLU A 68 24.30 -2.41 -3.62
N PRO A 69 25.44 -3.11 -3.74
CA PRO A 69 25.48 -4.54 -3.54
C PRO A 69 25.10 -4.84 -2.08
N ASP A 70 24.31 -5.90 -1.86
CA ASP A 70 23.99 -6.37 -0.52
C ASP A 70 25.31 -6.67 0.21
N VAL A 71 25.59 -5.90 1.26
CA VAL A 71 26.72 -6.16 2.14
C VAL A 71 26.28 -7.27 3.10
N GLY A 72 26.39 -8.51 2.63
CA GLY A 72 26.30 -9.71 3.46
C GLY A 72 27.68 -10.07 4.01
N ASP A 73 27.79 -10.15 5.34
CA ASP A 73 28.86 -10.88 6.05
C ASP A 73 28.57 -12.40 6.03
#